data_AF-A0A0U2NY78-F1
#
_entry.id   AF-A0A0U2NY78-F1
#
_cell.length_a   1.000
_cell.length_b   1.000
_cell.length_c   1.000
_cell.angle_alpha   90.00
_cell.angle_beta   90.00
_cell.angle_gamma   90.00
#
_symmetry.space_group_name_H-M   'P 1'
#
loop_
_entity.id
_entity.type
_entity.pdbx_description
1 polymer ?
#
loop_
_entity_poly.entity_id
_entity_poly.type
_entity_poly.pdbx_seq_one_letter_code
_entity_poly.pdbx_strand_id
1 'polypeptide(L)' 'MRIDAIAVGHNPPEDLNVIVEVPLGGEPVKYEMDKADGTLVVDRFL' A
#
# COMPACT_ATOMS: atom_id res chain seq x y z
N MET A 1 -3.71 -9.16 -4.54
CA MET A 1 -3.86 -8.00 -5.46
C MET A 1 -2.85 -8.17 -6.59
N ARG A 2 -3.20 -7.90 -7.86
CA ARG A 2 -2.22 -7.94 -8.97
C ARG A 2 -1.41 -6.64 -9.01
N ILE A 3 -0.41 -6.53 -8.15
CA ILE A 3 0.42 -5.30 -8.02
C ILE A 3 1.16 -5.00 -9.32
N ASP A 4 1.61 -6.05 -10.02
CA ASP A 4 2.23 -5.99 -11.34
C ASP A 4 1.38 -5.30 -12.40
N ALA A 5 0.05 -5.32 -12.24
CA ALA A 5 -0.89 -4.71 -13.18
C ALA A 5 -1.10 -3.21 -12.93
N ILE A 6 -0.48 -2.63 -11.89
CA ILE A 6 -0.67 -1.24 -11.50
C ILE A 6 0.52 -0.43 -12.00
N ALA A 7 0.26 0.54 -12.87
CA ALA A 7 1.28 1.46 -13.33
C ALA A 7 1.80 2.32 -12.17
N VAL A 8 3.07 2.74 -12.23
CA VAL A 8 3.68 3.64 -11.25
C VAL A 8 2.90 4.95 -11.10
N GLY A 9 2.35 5.47 -12.18
CA GLY A 9 1.56 6.70 -12.24
C GLY A 9 1.27 7.07 -13.69
N HIS A 10 0.43 8.10 -13.91
CA HIS A 10 0.13 8.55 -15.27
C HIS A 10 1.26 9.41 -15.87
N ASN A 11 1.86 10.29 -15.07
CA ASN A 11 2.99 11.13 -15.47
C ASN A 11 4.02 11.26 -14.32
N PRO A 12 4.86 10.23 -14.08
CA PRO A 12 5.87 10.29 -13.03
C PRO A 12 7.04 11.23 -13.41
N PRO A 13 7.62 11.99 -12.44
CA PRO A 13 7.33 11.97 -11.01
C PRO A 13 6.16 12.86 -10.55
N GLU A 14 5.50 13.61 -11.44
CA GLU A 14 4.46 14.59 -11.07
C GLU A 14 3.12 13.97 -10.65
N ASP A 15 2.81 12.77 -11.14
CA ASP A 15 1.59 12.00 -10.81
C ASP A 15 1.94 10.52 -10.58
N LEU A 16 1.55 9.99 -9.41
CA LEU A 16 1.91 8.68 -8.89
C LEU A 16 0.69 7.97 -8.28
N ASN A 17 0.57 6.67 -8.57
CA ASN A 17 -0.35 5.79 -7.86
C ASN A 17 0.30 5.35 -6.54
N VAL A 18 -0.46 5.42 -5.44
CA VAL A 18 -0.01 5.01 -4.11
C VAL A 18 -0.96 3.97 -3.54
N ILE A 19 -0.40 2.86 -3.05
CA ILE A 19 -1.14 1.86 -2.27
C ILE A 19 -1.13 2.33 -0.82
N VAL A 20 -2.30 2.57 -0.25
CA VAL A 20 -2.45 3.03 1.14
C VAL A 20 -2.48 1.83 2.07
N GLU A 21 -1.53 1.76 3.01
CA GLU A 21 -1.44 0.69 4.02
C GLU A 21 -2.07 1.11 5.35
N VAL A 22 -1.99 2.39 5.72
CA VAL A 22 -2.53 2.92 6.98
C VAL A 22 -3.33 4.20 6.68
N PRO A 23 -4.65 4.22 6.94
CA PRO A 23 -5.47 5.41 6.76
C PRO A 23 -5.26 6.41 7.90
N LEU A 24 -5.43 7.70 7.60
CA LEU A 24 -5.43 8.75 8.62
C LEU A 24 -6.61 8.54 9.60
N GLY A 25 -6.32 8.57 10.91
CA GLY A 25 -7.33 8.42 11.96
C GLY A 25 -7.83 6.99 12.17
N GLY A 26 -7.17 5.99 11.58
CA GLY A 26 -7.44 4.59 11.86
C GLY A 26 -6.94 4.13 13.24
N GLU A 27 -7.25 2.86 13.55
CA GLU A 27 -6.70 2.19 14.73
C GLU A 27 -5.16 2.17 14.72
N PRO A 28 -4.50 2.14 15.88
CA PRO A 28 -3.04 2.12 16.01
C PRO A 28 -2.44 0.77 15.58
N VAL A 29 -2.60 0.41 14.30
CA VAL A 29 -2.12 -0.83 13.70
C VAL A 29 -1.32 -0.51 12.45
N LYS A 30 -0.06 -0.93 12.41
CA LYS A 30 0.74 -0.87 11.19
C LYS A 30 0.45 -2.11 10.35
N TYR A 31 -0.14 -1.89 9.18
CA TYR A 31 -0.21 -2.88 8.12
C TYR A 31 0.96 -2.70 7.16
N GLU A 32 1.33 -3.78 6.49
CA GLU A 32 2.38 -3.80 5.46
C GLU A 32 1.97 -4.73 4.32
N MET A 33 2.21 -4.31 3.08
CA MET A 33 1.90 -5.10 1.88
C MET A 33 2.93 -6.20 1.66
N ASP A 34 2.49 -7.45 1.66
CA ASP A 34 3.25 -8.54 1.08
C ASP A 34 3.14 -8.46 -0.45
N LYS A 35 4.27 -8.21 -1.13
CA LYS A 35 4.30 -8.03 -2.59
C LYS A 35 4.11 -9.33 -3.37
N ALA A 36 4.48 -10.47 -2.79
CA ALA A 36 4.36 -11.76 -3.46
C ALA A 36 2.89 -12.21 -3.48
N ASP A 37 2.20 -12.02 -2.36
CA ASP A 37 0.80 -12.44 -2.20
C ASP A 37 -0.20 -11.33 -2.58
N GLY A 38 0.25 -10.07 -2.57
CA GLY A 38 -0.57 -8.90 -2.79
C GLY A 38 -1.66 -8.74 -1.71
N THR A 39 -1.31 -9.05 -0.47
CA THR A 39 -2.16 -9.01 0.72
C THR A 39 -1.56 -8.06 1.76
N LEU A 40 -2.42 -7.46 2.58
CA LEU A 40 -1.96 -6.67 3.74
C LEU A 40 -1.80 -7.59 4.95
N VAL A 41 -0.66 -7.50 5.61
CA VAL A 41 -0.32 -8.26 6.81
C VAL A 41 -0.14 -7.28 7.97
N VAL A 42 -0.54 -7.68 9.17
CA VAL A 42 -0.25 -6.89 10.38
C VAL A 42 1.24 -7.00 10.69
N ASP A 43 1.96 -5.89 10.61
CA ASP A 43 3.34 -5.80 11.08
C ASP A 43 3.37 -5.73 12.61
N ARG A 44 2.63 -4.77 13.18
CA ARG A 44 2.50 -4.61 14.64
C ARG A 44 1.33 -3.73 15.06
N PHE A 45 1.00 -3.84 16.34
CA PHE A 45 0.18 -2.87 17.07
C PHE A 45 1.08 -1.76 17.64
N LEU A 46 0.62 -0.52 17.63
CA LEU A 46 1.34 0.64 18.19
C LEU A 46 0.99 0.87 19.66
#